data_AF-A0A2V1ATQ8-F1
#
_entry.id   AF-A0A2V1ATQ8-F1
#
_cell.length_a   1.000
_cell.length_b   1.000
_cell.length_c   1.000
_cell.angle_alpha   90.00
_cell.angle_beta   90.00
_cell.angle_gamma   90.00
#
_symmetry.space_group_name_H-M   'P 1'
#
loop_
_entity.id
_entity.type
_entity.pdbx_description
1 polymer ?
#
loop_
_entity_poly.entity_id
_entity_poly.type
_entity_poly.pdbx_seq_one_letter_code
_entity_poly.pdbx_strand_id
1 'polypeptide(L)'
;MSFKSASSRAKAKATVNKLFDDVLPGSTLLPSKKVSSSAASDFASEARKNRLTKAEVRKQNKTERAKQNKEINKRLEKDKKFQKLVKYNVIKSHKGAAAAMTPEEEKYLKKLVKKNSNALRRSADVNDPDIQEEIAALQQEIIAMRDEKYDKSRDRKLDAKLSAFNDKIKSGTLSYPGLTPGLAPVGLDDESDEE
;
A
#
# COMPACT_ATOMS: atom_id res chain seq x y z
N MET A 1 78.92 -33.06 24.60
CA MET A 1 77.53 -33.48 24.27
C MET A 1 77.46 -33.82 22.79
N SER A 2 77.21 -35.08 22.43
CA SER A 2 77.11 -35.54 21.04
C SER A 2 75.66 -35.85 20.68
N PHE A 3 75.25 -35.55 19.44
CA PHE A 3 73.92 -35.91 18.94
C PHE A 3 73.76 -37.44 18.90
N LYS A 4 72.69 -37.96 19.51
CA LYS A 4 72.40 -39.40 19.61
C LYS A 4 71.99 -40.05 18.27
N SER A 5 71.60 -39.26 17.26
CA SER A 5 71.21 -39.78 15.94
C SER A 5 71.62 -38.87 14.79
N ALA A 6 71.80 -39.45 13.60
CA ALA A 6 72.08 -38.70 12.37
C ALA A 6 70.93 -37.73 12.03
N SER A 7 69.68 -38.12 12.31
CA SER A 7 68.51 -37.27 12.08
C SER A 7 68.47 -36.07 13.04
N SER A 8 68.83 -36.26 14.31
CA SER A 8 68.93 -35.18 15.30
C SER A 8 70.04 -34.20 14.91
N ARG A 9 71.20 -34.71 14.48
CA ARG A 9 72.31 -33.91 13.97
C ARG A 9 71.91 -33.11 12.72
N ALA A 10 71.19 -33.73 11.79
CA ALA A 10 70.73 -33.07 10.56
C ALA A 10 69.71 -31.96 10.86
N LYS A 11 68.76 -32.20 11.77
CA LYS A 11 67.79 -31.19 12.23
C LYS A 11 68.48 -30.01 12.90
N ALA A 12 69.42 -30.27 13.81
CA ALA A 12 70.17 -29.22 14.50
C ALA A 12 71.02 -28.38 13.53
N LYS A 13 71.68 -29.03 12.55
CA LYS A 13 72.39 -28.32 11.46
C LYS A 13 71.45 -27.45 10.64
N ALA A 14 70.28 -27.96 10.27
CA ALA A 14 69.29 -27.21 9.49
C ALA A 14 68.74 -25.99 10.26
N THR A 15 68.49 -26.12 11.56
CA THR A 15 68.03 -24.98 12.38
C THR A 15 69.12 -23.92 12.56
N VAL A 16 70.37 -24.33 12.73
CA VAL A 16 71.50 -23.41 12.85
C VAL A 16 71.77 -22.69 11.52
N ASN A 17 71.70 -23.40 10.40
CA ASN A 17 71.84 -22.79 9.07
C ASN A 17 70.74 -21.74 8.81
N LYS A 18 69.48 -22.02 9.19
CA LYS A 18 68.39 -21.03 9.09
C LYS A 18 68.62 -19.79 9.94
N LEU A 19 69.16 -19.96 11.16
CA LEU A 19 69.50 -18.83 12.02
C LEU A 19 70.60 -17.96 11.38
N PHE A 20 71.58 -18.59 10.74
CA PHE A 20 72.61 -17.86 10.01
C PHE A 20 72.05 -17.15 8.78
N ASP A 21 71.12 -17.76 8.04
CA ASP A 21 70.43 -17.09 6.91
C ASP A 21 69.68 -15.82 7.35
N ASP A 22 69.07 -15.82 8.55
CA ASP A 22 68.33 -14.68 9.08
C ASP A 22 69.23 -13.58 9.66
N VAL A 23 70.41 -13.94 10.18
CA VAL A 23 71.32 -13.01 10.89
C VAL A 23 72.44 -12.47 9.97
N LEU A 24 72.87 -13.25 8.98
CA LEU A 24 73.95 -12.89 8.07
C LEU A 24 73.39 -12.73 6.64
N PRO A 25 73.14 -11.49 6.19
CA PRO A 25 72.73 -11.28 4.80
C PRO A 25 73.81 -11.79 3.84
N GLY A 26 73.45 -12.76 3.00
CA GLY A 26 74.33 -13.36 1.98
C GLY A 26 74.85 -14.76 2.30
N SER A 27 74.52 -15.38 3.44
CA SER A 27 74.99 -16.72 3.80
C SER A 27 74.15 -17.86 3.23
N THR A 28 73.74 -17.85 1.95
CA THR A 28 72.93 -18.95 1.40
C THR A 28 73.76 -20.23 1.25
N LEU A 29 73.87 -21.02 2.30
CA LEU A 29 74.56 -22.31 2.31
C LEU A 29 73.65 -23.37 1.67
N LEU A 30 73.92 -23.66 0.38
CA LEU A 30 73.47 -24.77 -0.46
C LEU A 30 71.98 -25.22 -0.34
N PRO A 31 71.27 -25.42 -1.46
CA PRO A 31 69.86 -25.81 -1.43
C PRO A 31 69.66 -27.13 -0.67
N SER A 32 69.04 -27.06 0.51
CA SER A 32 68.66 -28.25 1.26
C SER A 32 67.71 -29.09 0.40
N LYS A 33 68.06 -30.36 0.19
CA LYS A 33 67.29 -31.32 -0.61
C LYS A 33 65.85 -31.34 -0.08
N LYS A 34 64.85 -31.06 -0.94
CA LYS A 34 63.41 -31.08 -0.57
C LYS A 34 63.10 -32.42 0.09
N VAL A 35 62.86 -32.40 1.39
CA VAL A 35 62.38 -33.57 2.14
C VAL A 35 60.96 -33.81 1.67
N SER A 36 60.64 -35.01 1.17
CA SER A 36 59.28 -35.34 0.76
C SER A 36 58.35 -35.17 1.95
N SER A 37 57.30 -34.36 1.78
CA SER A 37 56.22 -34.26 2.77
C SER A 37 55.61 -35.64 2.93
N SER A 38 55.40 -36.06 4.18
CA SER A 38 54.66 -37.29 4.44
C SER A 38 53.17 -37.02 4.20
N ALA A 39 52.42 -38.03 3.78
CA ALA A 39 50.96 -37.94 3.59
C ALA A 39 50.24 -37.36 4.84
N ALA A 40 50.77 -37.62 6.04
CA ALA A 40 50.26 -37.03 7.28
C ALA A 40 50.46 -35.51 7.37
N SER A 41 51.58 -34.99 6.84
CA SER A 41 51.83 -33.54 6.78
C SER A 41 50.98 -32.84 5.73
N ASP A 42 50.71 -33.50 4.60
CA ASP A 42 49.81 -32.98 3.56
C ASP A 42 48.37 -32.92 4.08
N PHE A 43 47.88 -34.00 4.71
CA PHE A 43 46.57 -34.03 5.37
C PHE A 43 46.44 -32.95 6.46
N ALA A 44 47.47 -32.79 7.30
CA ALA A 44 47.47 -31.75 8.34
C ALA A 44 47.45 -30.34 7.75
N SER A 45 48.05 -30.12 6.57
CA SER A 45 48.00 -28.84 5.87
C SER A 45 46.62 -28.57 5.28
N GLU A 46 45.96 -29.60 4.75
CA GLU A 46 44.64 -29.51 4.13
C GLU A 46 43.53 -29.34 5.17
N ALA A 47 43.61 -30.05 6.29
CA ALA A 47 42.73 -29.86 7.44
C ALA A 47 42.85 -28.44 8.05
N ARG A 48 44.03 -27.81 7.95
CA ARG A 48 44.22 -26.40 8.36
C ARG A 48 43.65 -25.41 7.36
N LYS A 49 43.71 -25.70 6.05
CA LYS A 49 43.11 -24.87 4.99
C LYS A 49 41.58 -24.90 5.03
N ASN A 50 40.99 -26.02 5.44
CA ASN A 50 39.54 -26.21 5.51
C ASN A 50 38.92 -25.81 6.87
N ARG A 51 39.71 -25.26 7.80
CA ARG A 51 39.18 -24.70 9.05
C ARG A 51 38.55 -23.34 8.78
N LEU A 52 37.22 -23.35 8.65
CA LEU A 52 36.43 -22.12 8.62
C LEU A 52 36.79 -21.22 9.79
N THR A 53 37.02 -19.95 9.50
CA THR A 53 37.26 -18.95 10.53
C THR A 53 36.00 -18.78 11.38
N LYS A 54 36.16 -18.35 12.64
CA LYS A 54 35.01 -18.04 13.52
C LYS A 54 34.03 -17.05 12.88
N ALA A 55 34.52 -16.15 12.01
CA ALA A 55 33.70 -15.18 11.29
C ALA A 55 32.84 -15.84 10.21
N GLU A 56 33.38 -16.79 9.45
CA GLU A 56 32.64 -17.53 8.42
C GLU A 56 31.56 -18.43 9.02
N VAL A 57 31.88 -19.12 10.13
CA VAL A 57 30.89 -19.92 10.87
C VAL A 57 29.73 -19.05 11.36
N ARG A 58 30.02 -17.86 11.89
CA ARG A 58 28.98 -16.89 12.29
C ARG A 58 28.12 -16.45 11.10
N LYS A 59 28.72 -16.20 9.94
CA LYS A 59 28.01 -15.80 8.72
C LYS A 59 27.10 -16.91 8.22
N GLN A 60 27.60 -18.16 8.14
CA GLN A 60 26.81 -19.33 7.76
C GLN A 60 25.63 -19.55 8.72
N ASN A 61 25.88 -19.57 10.03
CA ASN A 61 24.83 -19.71 11.04
C ASN A 61 23.78 -18.59 10.95
N LYS A 62 24.18 -17.34 10.66
CA LYS A 62 23.23 -16.23 10.46
C LYS A 62 22.34 -16.47 9.24
N THR A 63 22.91 -16.96 8.13
CA THR A 63 22.13 -17.26 6.92
C THR A 63 21.19 -18.44 7.10
N GLU A 64 21.61 -19.49 7.81
CA GLU A 64 20.77 -20.64 8.11
C GLU A 64 19.61 -20.27 9.03
N ARG A 65 19.88 -19.53 10.11
CA ARG A 65 18.82 -18.99 10.98
C ARG A 65 17.83 -18.11 10.21
N ALA A 66 18.32 -17.28 9.29
CA ALA A 66 17.44 -16.47 8.46
C ALA A 66 16.55 -17.33 7.53
N LYS A 67 17.08 -18.42 6.97
CA LYS A 67 16.30 -19.37 6.16
C LYS A 67 15.24 -20.08 7.01
N GLN A 68 15.62 -20.61 8.18
CA GLN A 68 14.71 -21.25 9.12
C GLN A 68 13.59 -20.29 9.56
N ASN A 69 13.93 -19.06 9.93
CA ASN A 69 12.93 -18.05 10.31
C ASN A 69 11.97 -17.71 9.16
N LYS A 70 12.45 -17.65 7.92
CA LYS A 70 11.58 -17.46 6.74
C LYS A 70 10.61 -18.62 6.58
N GLU A 71 11.05 -19.85 6.77
CA GLU A 71 10.17 -21.03 6.69
C GLU A 71 9.14 -21.06 7.80
N ILE A 72 9.55 -20.76 9.03
CA ILE A 72 8.65 -20.64 10.19
C ILE A 72 7.59 -19.57 9.92
N ASN A 73 7.99 -18.38 9.46
CA ASN A 73 7.05 -17.31 9.15
C ASN A 73 6.07 -17.71 8.03
N LYS A 74 6.54 -18.40 6.98
CA LYS A 74 5.65 -18.93 5.94
C LYS A 74 4.63 -19.93 6.49
N ARG A 75 5.03 -20.81 7.42
CA ARG A 75 4.11 -21.74 8.09
C ARG A 75 3.10 -20.99 8.95
N LEU A 76 3.56 -20.07 9.79
CA LEU A 76 2.70 -19.22 10.62
C LEU A 76 1.69 -18.41 9.80
N GLU A 77 2.06 -17.92 8.62
CA GLU A 77 1.14 -17.24 7.71
C GLU A 77 0.08 -18.17 7.13
N LYS A 78 0.46 -19.39 6.74
CA LYS A 78 -0.48 -20.42 6.28
C LYS A 78 -1.46 -20.79 7.40
N ASP A 79 -0.96 -21.00 8.61
CA ASP A 79 -1.78 -21.33 9.78
C ASP A 79 -2.74 -20.20 10.13
N LYS A 80 -2.29 -18.94 10.09
CA LYS A 80 -3.16 -17.76 10.26
C LYS A 80 -4.26 -17.71 9.21
N LYS A 81 -3.97 -18.02 7.95
CA LYS A 81 -4.98 -18.07 6.87
C LYS A 81 -5.98 -19.20 7.11
N PHE A 82 -5.49 -20.38 7.48
CA PHE A 82 -6.31 -21.53 7.80
C PHE A 82 -7.25 -21.25 8.98
N GLN A 83 -6.73 -20.73 10.10
CA GLN A 83 -7.53 -20.35 11.27
C GLN A 83 -8.60 -19.31 10.94
N LYS A 84 -8.30 -18.33 10.08
CA LYS A 84 -9.29 -17.36 9.59
C LYS A 84 -10.40 -18.05 8.80
N LEU A 85 -10.05 -19.00 7.93
CA LEU A 85 -11.02 -19.74 7.12
C LEU A 85 -11.91 -20.63 7.98
N VAL A 86 -11.34 -21.33 8.97
CA VAL A 86 -12.09 -22.10 9.97
C VAL A 86 -13.06 -21.17 10.71
N LYS A 87 -12.56 -20.05 11.24
CA LYS A 87 -13.39 -19.08 11.96
C LYS A 87 -14.52 -18.51 11.10
N TYR A 88 -14.24 -18.23 9.83
CA TYR A 88 -15.25 -17.80 8.88
C TYR A 88 -16.34 -18.85 8.66
N ASN A 89 -15.96 -20.12 8.47
CA ASN A 89 -16.93 -21.20 8.27
C ASN A 89 -17.82 -21.41 9.49
N VAL A 90 -17.26 -21.37 10.71
CA VAL A 90 -18.02 -21.47 11.97
C VAL A 90 -19.04 -20.33 12.10
N ILE A 91 -18.59 -19.09 11.87
CA ILE A 91 -19.47 -17.91 11.91
C ILE A 91 -20.56 -18.01 10.84
N LYS A 92 -20.20 -18.48 9.64
CA LYS A 92 -21.14 -18.64 8.52
C LYS A 92 -22.21 -19.69 8.83
N SER A 93 -21.84 -20.80 9.47
CA SER A 93 -22.82 -21.81 9.90
C SER A 93 -23.75 -21.28 10.99
N HIS A 94 -23.24 -20.54 11.98
CA HIS A 94 -24.08 -19.96 13.04
C HIS A 94 -25.01 -18.86 12.51
N LYS A 95 -24.60 -18.10 11.49
CA LYS A 95 -25.47 -17.12 10.84
C LYS A 95 -26.66 -17.75 10.09
N GLY A 96 -26.47 -18.95 9.54
CA GLY A 96 -27.49 -19.65 8.76
C GLY A 96 -28.39 -20.59 9.56
N ALA A 97 -27.95 -21.02 10.74
CA ALA A 97 -28.73 -21.85 11.65
C ALA A 97 -29.51 -20.98 12.66
N ALA A 98 -30.59 -21.51 13.22
CA ALA A 98 -31.33 -20.87 14.33
C ALA A 98 -30.53 -20.76 15.65
N ALA A 99 -29.26 -21.19 15.64
CA ALA A 99 -28.35 -21.07 16.77
C ALA A 99 -27.89 -19.60 16.89
N ALA A 100 -28.24 -18.98 18.02
CA ALA A 100 -27.78 -17.63 18.33
C ALA A 100 -26.24 -17.56 18.29
N MET A 101 -25.71 -16.54 17.60
CA MET A 101 -24.28 -16.25 17.55
C MET A 101 -23.68 -16.17 18.95
N THR A 102 -22.46 -16.69 19.11
CA THR A 102 -21.75 -16.54 20.39
C THR A 102 -21.32 -15.08 20.58
N PRO A 103 -21.26 -14.57 21.82
CA PRO A 103 -20.87 -13.17 22.08
C PRO A 103 -19.44 -12.85 21.59
N GLU A 104 -18.56 -13.86 21.53
CA GLU A 104 -17.21 -13.71 20.99
C GLU A 104 -17.19 -13.50 19.47
N GLU A 105 -18.08 -14.17 18.75
CA GLU A 105 -18.25 -14.03 17.30
C GLU A 105 -18.80 -12.65 16.96
N GLU A 106 -19.79 -12.16 17.71
CA GLU A 106 -20.34 -10.83 17.53
C GLU A 106 -19.28 -9.75 17.77
N LYS A 107 -18.52 -9.85 18.88
CA LYS A 107 -17.42 -8.92 19.17
C LYS A 107 -16.36 -8.93 18.07
N TYR A 108 -16.03 -10.11 17.53
CA TYR A 108 -15.12 -10.25 16.42
C TYR A 108 -15.65 -9.59 15.14
N LEU A 109 -16.91 -9.78 14.80
CA LEU A 109 -17.57 -9.15 13.65
C LEU A 109 -17.64 -7.64 13.79
N LYS A 110 -18.03 -7.12 14.97
CA LYS A 110 -18.03 -5.68 15.24
C LYS A 110 -16.65 -5.06 15.05
N LYS A 111 -15.59 -5.75 15.49
CA LYS A 111 -14.20 -5.33 15.24
C LYS A 111 -13.84 -5.37 13.76
N LEU A 112 -14.30 -6.37 13.01
CA LEU A 112 -14.05 -6.50 11.58
C LEU A 112 -14.78 -5.41 10.78
N VAL A 113 -16.05 -5.14 11.10
CA VAL A 113 -16.83 -4.04 10.52
C VAL A 113 -16.13 -2.71 10.75
N LYS A 114 -15.73 -2.41 12.00
CA LYS A 114 -15.01 -1.16 12.32
C LYS A 114 -13.71 -1.00 11.53
N LYS A 115 -12.95 -2.08 11.34
CA LYS A 115 -11.72 -2.03 10.55
C LYS A 115 -11.99 -1.81 9.07
N ASN A 116 -12.95 -2.54 8.51
CA ASN A 116 -13.28 -2.46 7.09
C ASN A 116 -13.95 -1.12 6.74
N SER A 117 -14.84 -0.61 7.59
CA SER A 117 -15.46 0.70 7.39
C SER A 117 -14.43 1.82 7.46
N ASN A 118 -13.47 1.74 8.38
CA ASN A 118 -12.38 2.72 8.47
C ASN A 118 -11.43 2.63 7.26
N ALA A 119 -11.12 1.42 6.78
CA ALA A 119 -10.30 1.24 5.58
C ALA A 119 -11.01 1.81 4.35
N LEU A 120 -12.30 1.53 4.19
CA LEU A 120 -13.11 2.03 3.09
C LEU A 120 -13.18 3.56 3.10
N ARG A 121 -13.48 4.18 4.24
CA ARG A 121 -13.48 5.64 4.40
C ARG A 121 -12.13 6.25 4.04
N ARG A 122 -11.02 5.66 4.48
CA ARG A 122 -9.67 6.14 4.13
C ARG A 122 -9.35 6.03 2.65
N SER A 123 -9.84 5.01 1.97
CA SER A 123 -9.59 4.81 0.53
C SER A 123 -10.56 5.56 -0.36
N ALA A 124 -11.78 5.84 0.12
CA ALA A 124 -12.85 6.44 -0.67
C ALA A 124 -12.95 7.96 -0.45
N ASP A 125 -12.67 8.45 0.76
CA ASP A 125 -12.78 9.86 1.07
C ASP A 125 -11.42 10.54 0.86
N VAL A 126 -11.42 11.59 0.03
CA VAL A 126 -10.37 12.61 0.07
C VAL A 126 -10.51 13.26 1.44
N ASN A 127 -9.69 12.87 2.43
CA ASN A 127 -9.83 13.34 3.82
C ASN A 127 -9.32 14.78 4.02
N ASP A 128 -9.20 15.54 2.93
CA ASP A 128 -8.86 16.96 2.98
C ASP A 128 -10.18 17.74 3.03
N PRO A 129 -10.51 18.39 4.16
CA PRO A 129 -11.76 19.12 4.31
C PRO A 129 -11.92 20.23 3.26
N ASP A 130 -10.81 20.84 2.84
CA ASP A 130 -10.81 21.95 1.89
C ASP A 130 -11.19 21.44 0.49
N ILE A 131 -10.67 20.27 0.10
CA ILE A 131 -11.00 19.62 -1.19
C ILE A 131 -12.43 19.08 -1.18
N GLN A 132 -12.92 18.57 -0.04
CA GLN A 132 -14.32 18.12 0.07
C GLN A 132 -15.31 19.28 -0.10
N GLU A 133 -15.01 20.43 0.49
CA GLU A 133 -15.82 21.64 0.34
C GLU A 133 -15.81 22.13 -1.12
N GLU A 134 -14.64 22.15 -1.76
CA GLU A 134 -14.53 22.51 -3.19
C GLU A 134 -15.31 21.54 -4.09
N ILE A 135 -15.20 20.24 -3.87
CA ILE A 135 -15.97 19.22 -4.61
C ILE A 135 -17.47 19.40 -4.38
N ALA A 136 -17.90 19.67 -3.15
CA ALA A 136 -19.30 19.90 -2.83
C ALA A 136 -19.85 21.16 -3.49
N ALA A 137 -19.09 22.26 -3.48
CA ALA A 137 -19.43 23.50 -4.16
C ALA A 137 -19.56 23.30 -5.68
N LEU A 138 -18.59 22.62 -6.31
CA LEU A 138 -18.64 22.27 -7.74
C LEU A 138 -19.84 21.38 -8.08
N GLN A 139 -20.17 20.39 -7.24
CA GLN A 139 -21.35 19.56 -7.44
C GLN A 139 -22.64 20.37 -7.39
N GLN A 140 -22.76 21.29 -6.42
CA GLN A 140 -23.91 22.18 -6.33
C GLN A 140 -24.00 23.10 -7.54
N GLU A 141 -22.88 23.65 -8.02
CA GLU A 141 -22.82 24.49 -9.20
C GLU A 141 -23.27 23.74 -10.46
N ILE A 142 -22.82 22.49 -10.65
CA ILE A 142 -23.24 21.65 -11.79
C ILE A 142 -24.74 21.37 -11.74
N ILE A 143 -25.29 21.09 -10.55
CA ILE A 143 -26.73 20.86 -10.38
C ILE A 143 -27.51 22.14 -10.70
N ALA A 144 -27.08 23.29 -10.17
CA ALA A 144 -27.69 24.58 -10.46
C ALA A 144 -27.66 24.90 -11.96
N MET A 145 -26.53 24.67 -12.65
CA MET A 145 -26.41 24.86 -14.10
C MET A 145 -27.35 23.94 -14.91
N ARG A 146 -27.63 22.73 -14.41
CA ARG A 146 -28.59 21.82 -15.03
C ARG A 146 -30.01 22.35 -14.87
N ASP A 147 -30.35 22.81 -13.68
CA ASP A 147 -31.70 23.24 -13.33
C ASP A 147 -32.02 24.60 -13.96
N GLU A 148 -31.07 25.54 -14.03
CA GLU A 148 -31.23 26.81 -14.76
C GLU A 148 -31.62 26.63 -16.22
N LYS A 149 -31.07 25.62 -16.91
CA LYS A 149 -31.44 25.34 -18.31
C LYS A 149 -32.88 24.86 -18.42
N TYR A 150 -33.32 24.08 -17.42
CA TYR A 150 -34.69 23.59 -17.35
C TYR A 150 -35.66 24.74 -17.03
N ASP A 151 -35.31 25.62 -16.10
CA ASP A 151 -36.12 26.77 -15.70
C ASP A 151 -36.23 27.81 -16.81
N LYS A 152 -35.12 28.18 -17.48
CA LYS A 152 -35.14 29.08 -18.65
C LYS A 152 -36.00 28.53 -19.80
N SER A 153 -36.06 27.21 -19.97
CA SER A 153 -36.92 26.56 -20.95
C SER A 153 -38.40 26.61 -20.55
N ARG A 154 -38.69 26.49 -19.25
CA ARG A 154 -40.04 26.60 -18.69
C ARG A 154 -40.57 28.03 -18.80
N ASP A 155 -39.76 29.03 -18.46
CA ASP A 155 -40.16 30.44 -18.51
C ASP A 155 -40.47 30.88 -19.93
N ARG A 156 -39.63 30.53 -20.91
CA ARG A 156 -39.92 30.79 -22.33
C ARG A 156 -41.23 30.16 -22.80
N LYS A 157 -41.58 28.98 -22.28
CA LYS A 157 -42.87 28.33 -22.60
C LYS A 157 -44.05 29.05 -21.94
N LEU A 158 -43.88 29.60 -20.74
CA LEU A 158 -44.90 30.41 -20.08
C LEU A 158 -45.10 31.73 -20.80
N ASP A 159 -44.02 32.41 -21.18
CA ASP A 159 -44.07 33.66 -21.95
C ASP A 159 -44.72 33.45 -23.32
N ALA A 160 -44.37 32.37 -24.02
CA ALA A 160 -45.00 32.02 -25.29
C ALA A 160 -46.51 31.74 -25.13
N LYS A 161 -46.92 31.11 -24.01
CA LYS A 161 -48.33 30.88 -23.70
C LYS A 161 -49.07 32.17 -23.38
N LEU A 162 -48.46 33.08 -22.61
CA LEU A 162 -49.00 34.39 -22.29
C LEU A 162 -49.12 35.26 -23.53
N SER A 163 -48.10 35.29 -24.39
CA SER A 163 -48.16 35.97 -25.70
C SER A 163 -49.28 35.40 -26.56
N ALA A 164 -49.32 34.07 -26.75
CA ALA A 164 -50.36 33.44 -27.55
C ALA A 164 -51.77 33.65 -26.99
N PHE A 165 -51.91 33.77 -25.67
CA PHE A 165 -53.18 34.13 -25.02
C PHE A 165 -53.56 35.59 -25.27
N ASN A 166 -52.62 36.53 -25.11
CA ASN A 166 -52.83 37.94 -25.39
C ASN A 166 -53.15 38.20 -26.88
N ASP A 167 -52.50 37.48 -27.79
CA ASP A 167 -52.76 37.57 -29.23
C ASP A 167 -54.16 37.02 -29.58
N LYS A 168 -54.63 35.97 -28.89
CA LYS A 168 -56.00 35.46 -29.03
C LYS A 168 -57.06 36.42 -28.50
N ILE A 169 -56.75 37.19 -27.44
CA ILE A 169 -57.60 38.26 -26.95
C ILE A 169 -57.66 39.41 -27.98
N LYS A 170 -56.49 39.89 -28.46
CA LYS A 170 -56.41 40.98 -29.44
C LYS A 170 -57.05 40.64 -30.78
N SER A 171 -56.90 39.41 -31.26
CA SER A 171 -57.53 38.95 -32.51
C SER A 171 -59.03 38.70 -32.37
N GLY A 172 -59.61 38.84 -31.18
CA GLY A 172 -61.04 38.60 -30.93
C GLY A 172 -61.46 37.14 -30.96
N THR A 173 -60.50 36.22 -31.10
CA THR A 173 -60.76 34.77 -31.13
C THR A 173 -61.14 34.23 -29.74
N LEU A 174 -60.65 34.87 -28.67
CA LEU A 174 -60.96 34.56 -27.29
C LEU A 174 -61.60 35.79 -26.62
N SER A 175 -62.92 35.76 -26.45
CA SER A 175 -63.65 36.80 -25.71
C SER A 175 -63.56 36.54 -24.21
N TYR A 176 -62.94 37.45 -23.46
CA TYR A 176 -62.89 37.39 -22.00
C TYR A 176 -64.12 38.13 -21.44
N PRO A 177 -65.06 37.44 -20.78
CA PRO A 177 -66.27 38.08 -20.28
C PRO A 177 -65.89 39.10 -19.19
N GLY A 178 -66.21 40.39 -19.43
CA GLY A 178 -66.02 41.48 -18.47
C GLY A 178 -64.88 42.46 -18.75
N LEU A 179 -64.03 42.25 -19.78
CA LEU A 179 -63.00 43.21 -20.19
C LEU A 179 -63.39 43.90 -21.51
N THR A 180 -64.63 44.41 -21.51
CA THR A 180 -65.54 44.52 -22.65
C THR A 180 -65.01 45.27 -23.89
N PRO A 181 -65.31 44.76 -25.11
CA PRO A 181 -65.38 45.57 -26.32
C PRO A 181 -66.60 46.52 -26.18
N GLY A 182 -66.36 47.72 -25.68
CA GLY A 182 -67.41 48.67 -25.28
C GLY A 182 -67.00 49.62 -24.16
N LEU A 183 -65.85 49.38 -23.51
CA LEU A 183 -65.20 50.42 -22.71
C LEU A 183 -64.65 51.48 -23.67
N ALA A 184 -65.13 52.71 -23.57
CA ALA A 184 -64.65 53.80 -24.40
C ALA A 184 -63.15 54.05 -24.12
N PRO A 185 -62.32 54.36 -25.13
CA PRO A 185 -60.97 54.83 -24.88
C PRO A 185 -61.07 56.16 -24.12
N VAL A 186 -60.84 56.12 -22.81
CA VAL A 186 -60.82 57.31 -21.96
C VAL A 186 -59.57 58.11 -22.32
N GLY A 187 -59.76 59.34 -22.80
CA GLY A 187 -58.66 60.25 -23.09
C GLY A 187 -58.04 60.76 -21.79
N LEU A 188 -56.72 61.00 -21.77
CA LEU A 188 -56.05 61.64 -20.61
C LEU A 188 -56.60 63.04 -20.29
N ASP A 189 -57.37 63.63 -21.21
CA ASP A 189 -57.99 64.95 -21.07
C ASP A 189 -59.40 64.91 -20.41
N ASP A 190 -59.97 63.71 -20.18
CA ASP A 190 -61.31 63.55 -19.57
C ASP A 190 -61.28 63.44 -18.02
N GLU A 191 -60.09 63.48 -17.39
CA GLU A 191 -59.94 63.42 -15.92
C GLU A 191 -59.87 64.81 -15.24
N SER A 192 -60.02 65.91 -15.99
CA SER A 192 -59.78 67.27 -15.46
C SER A 192 -60.87 68.31 -15.74
N ASP A 193 -62.15 67.91 -15.75
CA ASP A 193 -63.25 68.85 -15.51
C ASP A 193 -64.26 68.21 -14.54
N GLU A 194 -64.60 68.98 -13.51
CA GLU A 194 -65.31 68.60 -12.28
C GLU A 194 -66.72 68.02 -12.53
N GLU A 195 -66.95 66.78 -12.07
CA GLU A 195 -68.22 66.31 -11.47
C GLU A 195 -67.93 65.38 -10.28
#